data_AF-A0A8D2CHE4-F1
#
_entry.id   AF-A0A8D2CHE4-F1
#
_cell.length_a   1.000
_cell.length_b   1.000
_cell.length_c   1.000
_cell.angle_alpha   90.00
_cell.angle_beta   90.00
_cell.angle_gamma   90.00
#
_symmetry.space_group_name_H-M   'P 1'
#
loop_
_entity.id
_entity.type
_entity.pdbx_description
1 polymer ?
#
loop_
_entity_poly.entity_id
_entity_poly.type
_entity_poly.pdbx_seq_one_letter_code
_entity_poly.pdbx_strand_id
1 'polypeptide(L)'
;MTFLNVLNFGDQGVYDIVNNLGSLVARLIFQPIEESFYIFFAKVLEREKDATLQKQEDVAVAAAVLESLLKLALLTGLTITVFGFAYSQLALDIYGGAMLSSGSGPVLLRAYCLYVLLLAINGVTECFTFAAMSKEEVDRYNFTMLALSSSFLGLSYLLTHWCGSVGFILANCFNMGIRITQSLRFIHRYYQKSPHRPLASLYLSPVLLGAFALSGGITAVSEVFLCCERGWPARLAHITVGALCLGATLRTVFLTETKLIHFLRTQLAVSRLADKTT
;
A
#
# COMPACT_ATOMS: atom_id res chain seq x y z
N MET A 1 21.19 -8.30 -9.37
CA MET A 1 21.40 -7.01 -10.06
C MET A 1 22.85 -6.85 -10.51
N THR A 2 23.83 -6.94 -9.60
CA THR A 2 25.27 -6.82 -9.91
C THR A 2 25.85 -7.95 -10.78
N PHE A 3 25.42 -9.20 -10.59
CA PHE A 3 25.99 -10.34 -11.34
C PHE A 3 25.59 -10.42 -12.81
N LEU A 4 24.53 -9.73 -13.24
CA LEU A 4 23.97 -9.84 -14.59
C LEU A 4 24.24 -8.60 -15.47
N ASN A 5 24.93 -7.58 -14.95
CA ASN A 5 25.24 -6.31 -15.66
C ASN A 5 24.05 -5.69 -16.43
N VAL A 6 22.82 -5.89 -15.96
CA VAL A 6 21.60 -5.42 -16.66
C VAL A 6 21.38 -3.92 -16.46
N LEU A 7 21.99 -3.32 -15.42
CA LEU A 7 21.90 -1.89 -15.10
C LEU A 7 23.28 -1.30 -14.87
N ASN A 8 23.49 -0.05 -15.28
CA ASN A 8 24.69 0.71 -14.95
C ASN A 8 24.75 0.99 -13.43
N PHE A 9 25.95 1.09 -12.86
CA PHE A 9 26.17 1.34 -11.42
C PHE A 9 25.46 2.61 -10.91
N GLY A 10 25.39 3.66 -11.73
CA GLY A 10 24.65 4.88 -11.40
C GLY A 10 23.16 4.61 -11.17
N ASP A 11 22.52 3.88 -12.09
CA ASP A 11 21.09 3.53 -11.96
C ASP A 11 20.82 2.56 -10.82
N GLN A 12 21.77 1.67 -10.51
CA GLN A 12 21.68 0.80 -9.33
C GLN A 12 21.71 1.63 -8.03
N GLY A 13 22.61 2.62 -7.94
CA GLY A 13 22.68 3.51 -6.78
C GLY A 13 21.41 4.34 -6.59
N VAL A 14 20.89 4.94 -7.68
CA VAL A 14 19.62 5.69 -7.62
C VAL A 14 18.46 4.78 -7.25
N TYR A 15 18.39 3.57 -7.82
CA TYR A 15 17.39 2.56 -7.48
C TYR A 15 17.44 2.20 -5.99
N ASP A 16 18.61 1.91 -5.44
CA ASP A 16 18.76 1.51 -4.04
C ASP A 16 18.34 2.62 -3.08
N ILE A 17 18.65 3.88 -3.39
CA ILE A 17 18.23 5.03 -2.60
C ILE A 17 16.70 5.16 -2.64
N VAL A 18 16.09 5.15 -3.84
CA VAL A 18 14.64 5.29 -4.00
C VAL A 18 13.90 4.12 -3.34
N ASN A 19 14.38 2.89 -3.51
CA ASN A 19 13.79 1.71 -2.91
C ASN A 19 13.84 1.78 -1.38
N ASN A 20 14.97 2.19 -0.80
CA ASN A 20 15.06 2.36 0.65
C ASN A 20 14.14 3.48 1.15
N LEU A 21 14.13 4.64 0.50
CA LEU A 21 13.26 5.77 0.85
C LEU A 21 11.77 5.38 0.77
N GLY A 22 11.37 4.79 -0.35
CA GLY A 22 9.98 4.37 -0.57
C GLY A 22 9.53 3.27 0.40
N SER A 23 10.43 2.34 0.76
CA SER A 23 10.12 1.24 1.68
C SER A 23 9.86 1.71 3.12
N LEU A 24 10.23 2.94 3.50
CA LEU A 24 10.06 3.45 4.87
C LEU A 24 8.61 3.44 5.31
N VAL A 25 7.67 3.82 4.44
CA VAL A 25 6.24 3.79 4.76
C VAL A 25 5.82 2.35 5.07
N ALA A 26 6.23 1.39 4.24
CA ALA A 26 5.89 -0.01 4.45
C ALA A 26 6.47 -0.53 5.78
N ARG A 27 7.74 -0.23 6.08
CA ARG A 27 8.44 -0.69 7.29
C ARG A 27 7.95 -0.03 8.58
N LEU A 28 7.66 1.27 8.54
CA LEU A 28 7.35 2.05 9.73
C LEU A 28 5.86 2.15 10.03
N ILE A 29 5.01 2.01 9.01
CA ILE A 29 3.56 2.16 9.15
C ILE A 29 2.85 0.83 8.93
N PHE A 30 3.02 0.21 7.76
CA PHE A 30 2.23 -0.96 7.41
C PHE A 30 2.67 -2.22 8.15
N GLN A 31 3.96 -2.46 8.31
CA GLN A 31 4.48 -3.66 8.98
C GLN A 31 4.02 -3.77 10.45
N PRO A 32 4.11 -2.73 11.31
CA PRO A 32 3.60 -2.81 12.68
C PRO A 32 2.08 -3.05 12.75
N ILE A 33 1.33 -2.45 11.81
CA ILE A 33 -0.12 -2.67 11.68
C ILE A 33 -0.38 -4.13 11.31
N GLU A 34 0.33 -4.66 10.32
CA GLU A 34 0.23 -6.03 9.85
C GLU A 34 0.46 -7.04 10.98
N GLU A 35 1.55 -6.90 11.72
CA GLU A 35 1.92 -7.77 12.84
C GLU A 35 0.87 -7.71 13.97
N SER A 36 0.39 -6.51 14.30
CA SER A 36 -0.62 -6.31 15.35
C SER A 36 -1.95 -6.97 15.00
N PHE A 37 -2.42 -6.78 13.76
CA PHE A 37 -3.69 -7.34 13.32
C PHE A 37 -3.61 -8.83 12.97
N TYR A 38 -2.44 -9.34 12.57
CA TYR A 38 -2.20 -10.78 12.52
C TYR A 38 -2.46 -11.44 13.89
N ILE A 39 -1.90 -10.88 14.96
CA ILE A 39 -2.11 -11.39 16.34
C ILE A 39 -3.59 -11.29 16.73
N PHE A 40 -4.26 -10.19 16.38
CA PHE A 40 -5.69 -10.03 16.63
C PHE A 40 -6.51 -11.13 15.93
N PHE A 41 -6.33 -11.33 14.62
CA PHE A 41 -7.08 -12.35 13.88
C PHE A 41 -6.77 -13.76 14.37
N ALA A 42 -5.51 -14.05 14.72
CA ALA A 42 -5.11 -15.35 15.26
C ALA A 42 -5.70 -15.66 16.64
N LYS A 43 -6.12 -14.64 17.40
CA LYS A 43 -6.83 -14.80 18.68
C LYS A 43 -8.33 -14.93 18.52
N VAL A 44 -8.91 -14.22 17.56
CA VAL A 44 -10.36 -14.19 17.31
C VAL A 44 -10.80 -15.42 16.51
N LEU A 45 -9.97 -15.88 15.56
CA LEU A 45 -10.29 -17.01 14.69
C LEU A 45 -9.57 -18.26 15.16
N GLU A 46 -10.30 -19.38 15.17
CA GLU A 46 -9.71 -20.69 15.42
C GLU A 46 -9.20 -21.29 14.11
N ARG A 47 -7.90 -21.62 14.06
CA ARG A 47 -7.32 -22.34 12.92
C ARG A 47 -8.01 -23.69 12.73
N GLU A 48 -7.99 -24.18 11.48
CA GLU A 48 -8.57 -25.48 11.07
C GLU A 48 -10.11 -25.58 11.14
N LYS A 49 -10.80 -24.50 11.52
CA LYS A 49 -12.26 -24.43 11.47
C LYS A 49 -12.72 -23.46 10.38
N ASP A 50 -13.61 -23.95 9.52
CA ASP A 50 -14.33 -23.12 8.56
C ASP A 50 -15.17 -22.05 9.27
N ALA A 51 -15.39 -20.91 8.60
CA ALA A 51 -16.20 -19.79 9.11
C ALA A 51 -17.63 -20.20 9.56
N THR A 52 -18.16 -21.31 9.06
CA THR A 52 -19.48 -21.85 9.46
C THR A 52 -19.47 -22.62 10.77
N LEU A 53 -18.31 -23.16 11.16
CA LEU A 53 -18.13 -23.96 12.38
C LEU A 53 -17.63 -23.12 13.57
N GLN A 54 -17.18 -21.90 13.29
CA GLN A 54 -16.77 -20.93 14.30
C GLN A 54 -17.97 -20.16 14.87
N LYS A 55 -17.76 -19.50 16.01
CA LYS A 55 -18.75 -18.58 16.58
C LYS A 55 -19.01 -17.46 15.58
N GLN A 56 -20.28 -17.30 15.20
CA GLN A 56 -20.66 -16.31 14.19
C GLN A 56 -20.32 -14.87 14.62
N GLU A 57 -20.31 -14.59 15.91
CA GLU A 57 -19.89 -13.30 16.47
C GLU A 57 -18.41 -13.00 16.19
N ASP A 58 -17.52 -13.95 16.44
CA ASP A 58 -16.08 -13.80 16.21
C ASP A 58 -15.76 -13.62 14.72
N VAL A 59 -16.44 -14.37 13.86
CA VAL A 59 -16.33 -14.26 12.39
C VAL A 59 -16.82 -12.89 11.90
N ALA A 60 -17.90 -12.37 12.48
CA ALA A 60 -18.44 -11.04 12.16
C ALA A 60 -17.49 -9.93 12.60
N VAL A 61 -16.91 -10.03 13.80
CA VAL A 61 -15.91 -9.10 14.32
C VAL A 61 -14.67 -9.10 13.43
N ALA A 62 -14.13 -10.26 13.08
CA ALA A 62 -13.00 -10.38 12.17
C ALA A 62 -13.29 -9.76 10.80
N ALA A 63 -14.48 -9.98 10.25
CA ALA A 63 -14.89 -9.40 8.97
C ALA A 63 -14.96 -7.86 9.03
N ALA A 64 -15.56 -7.30 10.09
CA ALA A 64 -15.69 -5.85 10.24
C ALA A 64 -14.33 -5.15 10.43
N VAL A 65 -13.42 -5.78 11.18
CA VAL A 65 -12.04 -5.30 11.33
C VAL A 65 -11.30 -5.38 10.01
N LEU A 66 -11.36 -6.52 9.31
CA LEU A 66 -10.73 -6.68 7.99
C LEU A 66 -11.23 -5.66 6.98
N GLU A 67 -12.55 -5.43 6.91
CA GLU A 67 -13.16 -4.43 6.05
C GLU A 67 -12.60 -3.01 6.33
N SER A 68 -12.51 -2.65 7.62
CA SER A 68 -12.00 -1.34 8.04
C SER A 68 -10.51 -1.17 7.73
N LEU A 69 -9.69 -2.20 7.97
CA LEU A 69 -8.26 -2.17 7.67
C LEU A 69 -7.98 -2.10 6.18
N LEU A 70 -8.71 -2.89 5.39
CA LEU A 70 -8.52 -2.91 3.94
C LEU A 70 -8.89 -1.55 3.33
N LYS A 71 -9.96 -0.92 3.84
CA LYS A 71 -10.34 0.44 3.47
C LYS A 71 -9.27 1.46 3.86
N LEU A 72 -8.75 1.39 5.08
CA LEU A 72 -7.68 2.28 5.57
C LEU A 72 -6.41 2.15 4.72
N ALA A 73 -5.98 0.92 4.45
CA ALA A 73 -4.81 0.62 3.63
C ALA A 73 -4.98 1.14 2.20
N LEU A 74 -6.15 0.91 1.59
CA LEU A 74 -6.47 1.39 0.25
C LEU A 74 -6.47 2.92 0.16
N LEU A 75 -7.11 3.63 1.10
CA LEU A 75 -7.15 5.09 1.12
C LEU A 75 -5.76 5.70 1.39
N THR A 76 -4.99 5.11 2.29
CA THR A 76 -3.62 5.55 2.58
C THR A 76 -2.72 5.32 1.37
N GLY A 77 -2.77 4.14 0.77
CA GLY A 77 -2.01 3.79 -0.43
C GLY A 77 -2.38 4.65 -1.65
N LEU A 78 -3.66 4.98 -1.83
CA LEU A 78 -4.12 5.88 -2.89
C LEU A 78 -3.62 7.31 -2.67
N THR A 79 -3.65 7.78 -1.42
CA THR A 79 -3.09 9.09 -1.05
C THR A 79 -1.60 9.14 -1.40
N ILE A 80 -0.83 8.13 -1.01
CA ILE A 80 0.61 8.05 -1.34
C ILE A 80 0.82 7.97 -2.85
N THR A 81 0.01 7.20 -3.58
CA THR A 81 0.12 7.12 -5.04
C THR A 81 -0.14 8.48 -5.70
N VAL A 82 -1.27 9.12 -5.39
CA VAL A 82 -1.71 10.36 -6.06
C VAL A 82 -0.77 11.53 -5.74
N PHE A 83 -0.50 11.77 -4.45
CA PHE A 83 0.36 12.88 -4.04
C PHE A 83 1.84 12.52 -4.21
N GLY A 84 2.26 11.31 -3.89
CA GLY A 84 3.64 10.90 -4.12
C GLY A 84 4.06 11.02 -5.58
N PHE A 85 3.15 10.80 -6.53
CA PHE A 85 3.46 10.95 -7.95
C PHE A 85 3.87 12.39 -8.33
N ALA A 86 3.05 13.37 -7.95
CA ALA A 86 3.27 14.78 -8.29
C ALA A 86 4.40 15.45 -7.49
N TYR A 87 4.76 14.89 -6.33
CA TYR A 87 5.79 15.46 -5.45
C TYR A 87 7.11 14.68 -5.50
N SER A 88 7.22 13.62 -6.32
CA SER A 88 8.42 12.77 -6.38
C SER A 88 9.67 13.54 -6.75
N GLN A 89 9.60 14.44 -7.75
CA GLN A 89 10.75 15.23 -8.17
C GLN A 89 11.20 16.21 -7.09
N LEU A 90 10.25 16.92 -6.47
CA LEU A 90 10.53 17.85 -5.38
C LEU A 90 11.12 17.12 -4.14
N ALA A 91 10.55 15.98 -3.77
CA ALA A 91 11.02 15.20 -2.63
C ALA A 91 12.47 14.72 -2.82
N LEU A 92 12.80 14.22 -4.01
CA LEU A 92 14.17 13.80 -4.34
C LEU A 92 15.14 14.98 -4.43
N ASP A 93 14.69 16.12 -4.94
CA ASP A 93 15.53 17.32 -5.00
C ASP A 93 15.87 17.86 -3.61
N ILE A 94 14.92 17.82 -2.67
CA ILE A 94 15.16 18.18 -1.28
C ILE A 94 16.10 17.17 -0.60
N TYR A 95 15.94 15.88 -0.90
CA TYR A 95 16.68 14.81 -0.23
C TYR A 95 18.13 14.67 -0.73
N GLY A 96 18.35 14.65 -2.04
CA GLY A 96 19.65 14.40 -2.66
C GLY A 96 20.00 15.33 -3.82
N GLY A 97 19.25 16.41 -4.01
CA GLY A 97 19.51 17.42 -5.04
C GLY A 97 19.37 16.91 -6.47
N ALA A 98 19.98 17.65 -7.39
CA ALA A 98 19.96 17.39 -8.82
C ALA A 98 20.38 15.96 -9.19
N MET A 99 21.28 15.34 -8.41
CA MET A 99 21.76 13.98 -8.64
C MET A 99 20.61 12.95 -8.66
N LEU A 100 19.62 13.10 -7.78
CA LEU A 100 18.44 12.24 -7.73
C LEU A 100 17.25 12.81 -8.53
N SER A 101 17.14 14.13 -8.67
CA SER A 101 15.95 14.78 -9.26
C SER A 101 16.01 14.96 -10.79
N SER A 102 17.21 14.95 -11.40
CA SER A 102 17.39 15.16 -12.85
C SER A 102 17.48 13.88 -13.69
N GLY A 103 17.63 12.72 -13.05
CA GLY A 103 17.79 11.41 -13.70
C GLY A 103 16.55 10.52 -13.64
N SER A 104 16.76 9.21 -13.52
CA SER A 104 15.69 8.18 -13.42
C SER A 104 14.94 8.20 -12.07
N GLY A 105 15.46 8.92 -11.07
CA GLY A 105 14.95 8.97 -9.70
C GLY A 105 13.46 9.32 -9.59
N PRO A 106 12.96 10.42 -10.18
CA PRO A 106 11.56 10.79 -10.04
C PRO A 106 10.62 9.75 -10.64
N VAL A 107 10.98 9.12 -11.76
CA VAL A 107 10.18 8.05 -12.38
C VAL A 107 10.18 6.80 -11.51
N LEU A 108 11.33 6.46 -10.91
CA LEU A 108 11.44 5.35 -9.96
C LEU A 108 10.56 5.58 -8.74
N LEU A 109 10.62 6.78 -8.14
CA LEU A 109 9.83 7.08 -6.94
C LEU A 109 8.33 7.09 -7.25
N ARG A 110 7.92 7.60 -8.42
CA ARG A 110 6.53 7.51 -8.91
C ARG A 110 6.06 6.06 -9.03
N ALA A 111 6.85 5.20 -9.66
CA ALA A 111 6.55 3.77 -9.75
C ALA A 111 6.50 3.11 -8.37
N TYR A 112 7.38 3.54 -7.46
CA TYR A 112 7.39 3.06 -6.08
C TYR A 112 6.15 3.49 -5.30
N CYS A 113 5.62 4.70 -5.51
CA CYS A 113 4.38 5.14 -4.87
C CYS A 113 3.20 4.22 -5.24
N LEU A 114 3.11 3.78 -6.50
CA LEU A 114 2.16 2.74 -6.91
C LEU A 114 2.43 1.40 -6.22
N TYR A 115 3.70 1.02 -6.09
CA TYR A 115 4.09 -0.19 -5.37
C TYR A 115 3.69 -0.16 -3.89
N VAL A 116 3.79 0.99 -3.22
CA VAL A 116 3.35 1.18 -1.82
C VAL A 116 1.86 0.93 -1.65
N LEU A 117 1.02 1.32 -2.61
CA LEU A 117 -0.40 0.97 -2.60
C LEU A 117 -0.61 -0.55 -2.61
N LEU A 118 0.14 -1.28 -3.44
CA LEU A 118 0.06 -2.74 -3.48
C LEU A 118 0.56 -3.37 -2.17
N LEU A 119 1.65 -2.86 -1.60
CA LEU A 119 2.16 -3.30 -0.29
C LEU A 119 1.11 -3.12 0.82
N ALA A 120 0.42 -1.98 0.84
CA ALA A 120 -0.62 -1.69 1.84
C ALA A 120 -1.75 -2.72 1.79
N ILE A 121 -2.27 -3.01 0.59
CA ILE A 121 -3.35 -3.98 0.38
C ILE A 121 -2.84 -5.39 0.70
N ASN A 122 -1.65 -5.74 0.22
CA ASN A 122 -1.06 -7.05 0.41
C ASN A 122 -0.91 -7.38 1.90
N GLY A 123 -0.28 -6.51 2.69
CA GLY A 123 -0.05 -6.73 4.12
C GLY A 123 -1.34 -7.02 4.87
N VAL A 124 -2.39 -6.21 4.68
CA VAL A 124 -3.69 -6.44 5.35
C VAL A 124 -4.36 -7.75 4.89
N THR A 125 -4.33 -8.06 3.60
CA THR A 125 -4.96 -9.30 3.10
C THR A 125 -4.21 -10.55 3.56
N GLU A 126 -2.87 -10.52 3.53
CA GLU A 126 -2.06 -11.67 3.93
C GLU A 126 -2.06 -11.89 5.43
N CYS A 127 -2.02 -10.85 6.26
CA CYS A 127 -2.05 -11.04 7.70
C CYS A 127 -3.33 -11.75 8.16
N PHE A 128 -4.48 -11.40 7.56
CA PHE A 128 -5.72 -12.14 7.79
C PHE A 128 -5.63 -13.58 7.26
N THR A 129 -5.17 -13.75 6.02
CA THR A 129 -5.07 -15.07 5.39
C THR A 129 -4.19 -16.02 6.20
N PHE A 130 -3.00 -15.59 6.63
CA PHE A 130 -2.11 -16.40 7.47
C PHE A 130 -2.64 -16.65 8.88
N ALA A 131 -3.45 -15.74 9.43
CA ALA A 131 -4.11 -15.97 10.71
C ALA A 131 -5.18 -17.07 10.59
N ALA A 132 -5.95 -17.08 9.50
CA ALA A 132 -7.11 -17.95 9.30
C ALA A 132 -6.80 -19.31 8.64
N MET A 133 -5.74 -19.43 7.83
CA MET A 133 -5.39 -20.65 7.09
C MET A 133 -5.08 -21.84 8.01
N SER A 134 -5.45 -23.06 7.56
CA SER A 134 -4.93 -24.30 8.17
C SER A 134 -3.47 -24.54 7.81
N LYS A 135 -2.81 -25.48 8.50
CA LYS A 135 -1.41 -25.83 8.22
C LYS A 135 -1.21 -26.29 6.78
N GLU A 136 -2.10 -27.13 6.26
CA GLU A 136 -2.03 -27.65 4.88
C GLU A 136 -2.22 -26.54 3.84
N GLU A 137 -3.03 -25.53 4.17
CA GLU A 137 -3.23 -24.37 3.30
C GLU A 137 -2.02 -23.45 3.28
N VAL A 138 -1.40 -23.23 4.44
CA VAL A 138 -0.13 -22.49 4.56
C VAL A 138 0.98 -23.21 3.78
N ASP A 139 1.10 -24.53 3.89
CA ASP A 139 2.11 -25.30 3.17
C ASP A 139 1.91 -25.20 1.65
N ARG A 140 0.67 -25.32 1.17
CA ARG A 140 0.34 -25.12 -0.25
C ARG A 140 0.61 -23.68 -0.71
N TYR A 141 0.31 -22.70 0.13
CA TYR A 141 0.59 -21.29 -0.14
C TYR A 141 2.10 -21.06 -0.27
N ASN A 142 2.90 -21.57 0.67
CA ASN A 142 4.36 -21.47 0.66
C ASN A 142 4.98 -22.14 -0.57
N PHE A 143 4.47 -23.30 -0.98
CA PHE A 143 4.92 -23.94 -2.21
C PHE A 143 4.59 -23.09 -3.46
N THR A 144 3.42 -22.46 -3.48
CA THR A 144 3.04 -21.56 -4.57
C THR A 144 3.91 -20.29 -4.58
N MET A 145 4.23 -19.73 -3.41
CA MET A 145 5.16 -18.62 -3.24
C MET A 145 6.57 -18.95 -3.74
N LEU A 146 7.03 -20.19 -3.54
CA LEU A 146 8.31 -20.66 -4.07
C LEU A 146 8.31 -20.64 -5.61
N ALA A 147 7.26 -21.15 -6.24
CA ALA A 147 7.11 -21.11 -7.69
C ALA A 147 7.04 -19.66 -8.23
N LEU A 148 6.33 -18.78 -7.53
CA LEU A 148 6.26 -17.35 -7.87
C LEU A 148 7.60 -16.65 -7.74
N SER A 149 8.42 -17.00 -6.76
CA SER A 149 9.77 -16.43 -6.59
C SER A 149 10.66 -16.73 -7.80
N SER A 150 10.59 -17.95 -8.34
CA SER A 150 11.30 -18.32 -9.57
C SER A 150 10.77 -17.55 -10.79
N SER A 151 9.45 -17.41 -10.93
CA SER A 151 8.85 -16.62 -12.01
C SER A 151 9.21 -15.13 -11.91
N PHE A 152 9.24 -14.58 -10.69
CA PHE A 152 9.64 -13.21 -10.42
C PHE A 152 11.08 -12.93 -10.87
N LEU A 153 12.02 -13.86 -10.68
CA LEU A 153 13.39 -13.69 -11.16
C LEU A 153 13.44 -13.57 -12.69
N GLY A 154 12.73 -14.44 -13.41
CA GLY A 154 12.65 -14.39 -14.86
C GLY A 154 11.98 -13.12 -15.38
N LEU A 155 10.85 -12.74 -14.77
CA LEU A 155 10.13 -11.51 -15.15
C LEU A 155 10.93 -10.25 -14.82
N SER A 156 11.58 -10.22 -13.67
CA SER A 156 12.47 -9.13 -13.27
C SER A 156 13.60 -8.96 -14.26
N TYR A 157 14.22 -10.06 -14.72
CA TYR A 157 15.26 -10.00 -15.74
C TYR A 157 14.72 -9.40 -17.05
N LEU A 158 13.58 -9.89 -17.55
CA LEU A 158 12.98 -9.41 -18.79
C LEU A 158 12.59 -7.93 -18.73
N LEU A 159 11.87 -7.52 -17.68
CA LEU A 159 11.41 -6.14 -17.52
C LEU A 159 12.56 -5.19 -17.25
N THR A 160 13.60 -5.61 -16.52
CA THR A 160 14.78 -4.77 -16.29
C THR A 160 15.55 -4.56 -17.59
N HIS A 161 15.61 -5.55 -18.47
CA HIS A 161 16.21 -5.39 -19.80
C HIS A 161 15.43 -4.40 -20.68
N TRP A 162 14.11 -4.32 -20.55
CA TRP A 162 13.26 -3.44 -21.39
C TRP A 162 13.10 -2.03 -20.83
N CYS A 163 12.97 -1.90 -19.50
CA CYS A 163 12.57 -0.65 -18.84
C CYS A 163 13.58 -0.20 -17.76
N GLY A 164 14.78 -0.80 -17.72
CA GLY A 164 15.80 -0.48 -16.73
C GLY A 164 15.33 -0.74 -15.30
N SER A 165 15.78 0.11 -14.37
CA SER A 165 15.47 0.00 -12.94
C SER A 165 13.97 0.12 -12.62
N VAL A 166 13.20 0.83 -13.44
CA VAL A 166 11.73 0.91 -13.32
C VAL A 166 11.09 -0.45 -13.61
N GLY A 167 11.63 -1.20 -14.56
CA GLY A 167 11.20 -2.56 -14.88
C GLY A 167 11.26 -3.50 -13.67
N PHE A 168 12.26 -3.32 -12.82
CA PHE A 168 12.38 -4.09 -11.59
C PHE A 168 11.28 -3.75 -10.56
N ILE A 169 10.91 -2.47 -10.41
CA ILE A 169 9.75 -2.09 -9.57
C ILE A 169 8.46 -2.68 -10.15
N LEU A 170 8.27 -2.61 -11.47
CA LEU A 170 7.08 -3.17 -12.12
C LEU A 170 6.98 -4.69 -11.95
N ALA A 171 8.10 -5.41 -12.00
CA ALA A 171 8.13 -6.85 -11.71
C ALA A 171 7.70 -7.13 -10.26
N ASN A 172 8.11 -6.29 -9.30
CA ASN A 172 7.65 -6.38 -7.91
C ASN A 172 6.15 -6.06 -7.78
N CYS A 173 5.64 -5.07 -8.51
CA CYS A 173 4.20 -4.78 -8.57
C CYS A 173 3.41 -5.98 -9.10
N PHE A 174 3.89 -6.64 -10.15
CA PHE A 174 3.26 -7.84 -10.69
C PHE A 174 3.25 -8.98 -9.67
N ASN A 175 4.38 -9.22 -9.01
CA ASN A 175 4.48 -10.22 -7.94
C ASN A 175 3.49 -9.94 -6.80
N MET A 176 3.40 -8.69 -6.34
CA MET A 176 2.40 -8.29 -5.33
C MET A 176 0.97 -8.43 -5.83
N GLY A 177 0.70 -8.16 -7.11
CA GLY A 177 -0.63 -8.35 -7.71
C GLY A 177 -1.09 -9.80 -7.65
N ILE A 178 -0.20 -10.76 -7.92
CA ILE A 178 -0.51 -12.19 -7.79
C ILE A 178 -0.79 -12.55 -6.32
N ARG A 179 0.08 -12.11 -5.40
CA ARG A 179 -0.07 -12.37 -3.96
C ARG A 179 -1.40 -11.84 -3.42
N ILE A 180 -1.74 -10.59 -3.72
CA ILE A 180 -3.03 -9.98 -3.40
C ILE A 180 -4.17 -10.82 -3.96
N THR A 181 -4.09 -11.23 -5.24
CA THR A 181 -5.15 -12.04 -5.88
C THR A 181 -5.35 -13.38 -5.15
N GLN A 182 -4.29 -14.03 -4.68
CA GLN A 182 -4.38 -15.27 -3.93
C GLN A 182 -5.03 -15.07 -2.56
N SER A 183 -4.60 -14.06 -1.81
CA SER A 183 -5.18 -13.73 -0.51
C SER A 183 -6.66 -13.33 -0.64
N LEU A 184 -7.01 -12.52 -1.65
CA LEU A 184 -8.40 -12.17 -1.94
C LEU A 184 -9.26 -13.38 -2.31
N ARG A 185 -8.73 -14.32 -3.11
CA ARG A 185 -9.43 -15.58 -3.42
C ARG A 185 -9.66 -16.42 -2.16
N PHE A 186 -8.69 -16.47 -1.26
CA PHE A 186 -8.84 -17.16 0.02
C PHE A 186 -9.92 -16.49 0.88
N ILE A 187 -9.84 -15.17 1.10
CA ILE A 187 -10.82 -14.41 1.88
C ILE A 187 -12.23 -14.58 1.31
N HIS A 188 -12.37 -14.51 -0.01
CA HIS A 188 -13.66 -14.70 -0.67
C HIS A 188 -14.25 -16.09 -0.39
N ARG A 189 -13.44 -17.15 -0.51
CA ARG A 189 -13.87 -18.53 -0.23
C ARG A 189 -14.22 -18.73 1.25
N TYR A 190 -13.41 -18.17 2.15
CA TYR A 190 -13.62 -18.24 3.59
C TYR A 190 -14.97 -17.66 4.01
N TYR A 191 -15.33 -16.50 3.44
CA TYR A 191 -16.61 -15.83 3.73
C TYR A 191 -17.75 -16.20 2.78
N GLN A 192 -17.56 -17.06 1.78
CA GLN A 192 -18.58 -17.37 0.76
C GLN A 192 -19.87 -17.96 1.35
N LYS A 193 -19.73 -18.74 2.43
CA LYS A 193 -20.85 -19.37 3.17
C LYS A 193 -21.39 -18.49 4.31
N SER A 194 -20.79 -17.32 4.52
CA SER A 194 -21.16 -16.35 5.56
C SER A 194 -21.93 -15.16 4.92
N PRO A 195 -22.80 -14.47 5.66
CA PRO A 195 -23.44 -13.24 5.17
C PRO A 195 -22.45 -12.06 5.01
N HIS A 196 -21.24 -12.15 5.58
CA HIS A 196 -20.28 -11.04 5.61
C HIS A 196 -19.46 -10.94 4.31
N ARG A 197 -19.21 -9.70 3.85
CA ARG A 197 -18.46 -9.42 2.61
C ARG A 197 -17.38 -8.35 2.84
N PRO A 198 -16.29 -8.65 3.57
CA PRO A 198 -15.26 -7.66 3.90
C PRO A 198 -14.55 -7.06 2.68
N LEU A 199 -14.54 -7.78 1.55
CA LEU A 199 -13.96 -7.32 0.28
C LEU A 199 -14.75 -6.19 -0.38
N ALA A 200 -15.97 -5.90 0.06
CA ALA A 200 -16.74 -4.75 -0.43
C ALA A 200 -16.01 -3.41 -0.18
N SER A 201 -15.14 -3.34 0.83
CA SER A 201 -14.30 -2.18 1.13
C SER A 201 -13.38 -1.74 -0.02
N LEU A 202 -13.02 -2.65 -0.93
CA LEU A 202 -12.19 -2.33 -2.10
C LEU A 202 -12.92 -1.43 -3.11
N TYR A 203 -14.25 -1.38 -3.06
CA TYR A 203 -15.04 -0.47 -3.87
C TYR A 203 -15.07 0.91 -3.20
N LEU A 204 -14.39 1.89 -3.82
CA LEU A 204 -14.49 3.28 -3.41
C LEU A 204 -15.77 3.91 -3.95
N SER A 205 -16.32 4.85 -3.18
CA SER A 205 -17.44 5.67 -3.65
C SER A 205 -16.99 6.52 -4.85
N PRO A 206 -17.87 6.78 -5.84
CA PRO A 206 -17.54 7.62 -6.98
C PRO A 206 -17.08 9.03 -6.58
N VAL A 207 -17.60 9.55 -5.45
CA VAL A 207 -17.20 10.84 -4.88
C VAL A 207 -15.72 10.82 -4.46
N LEU A 208 -15.26 9.76 -3.80
CA LEU A 208 -13.85 9.64 -3.41
C LEU A 208 -12.94 9.48 -4.62
N LEU A 209 -13.34 8.65 -5.60
CA LEU A 209 -12.59 8.51 -6.84
C LEU A 209 -12.48 9.86 -7.56
N GLY A 210 -13.57 10.62 -7.64
CA GLY A 210 -13.59 11.97 -8.19
C GLY A 210 -12.67 12.93 -7.43
N ALA A 211 -12.67 12.89 -6.10
CA ALA A 211 -11.81 13.73 -5.27
C ALA A 211 -10.32 13.42 -5.45
N PHE A 212 -9.94 12.13 -5.50
CA PHE A 212 -8.56 11.71 -5.79
C PHE A 212 -8.14 12.08 -7.21
N ALA A 213 -8.98 11.84 -8.21
CA ALA A 213 -8.70 12.18 -9.61
C ALA A 213 -8.52 13.69 -9.79
N LEU A 214 -9.43 14.50 -9.23
CA LEU A 214 -9.35 15.95 -9.28
C LEU A 214 -8.09 16.47 -8.59
N SER A 215 -7.80 15.96 -7.38
CA SER A 215 -6.61 16.37 -6.63
C SER A 215 -5.33 15.98 -7.35
N GLY A 216 -5.26 14.76 -7.89
CA GLY A 216 -4.14 14.30 -8.71
C GLY A 216 -3.92 15.14 -9.95
N GLY A 217 -5.01 15.50 -10.65
CA GLY A 217 -4.96 16.41 -11.80
C GLY A 217 -4.42 17.79 -11.43
N ILE A 218 -4.95 18.40 -10.36
CA ILE A 218 -4.50 19.71 -9.87
C ILE A 218 -3.03 19.66 -9.46
N THR A 219 -2.59 18.63 -8.72
CA THR A 219 -1.20 18.53 -8.29
C THR A 219 -0.24 18.22 -9.44
N ALA A 220 -0.64 17.42 -10.43
CA ALA A 220 0.16 17.16 -11.62
C ALA A 220 0.32 18.43 -12.48
N VAL A 221 -0.75 19.19 -12.67
CA VAL A 221 -0.69 20.50 -13.34
C VAL A 221 0.21 21.45 -12.55
N SER A 222 0.04 21.50 -11.23
CA SER A 222 0.88 22.32 -10.34
C SER A 222 2.36 21.96 -10.44
N GLU A 223 2.69 20.67 -10.54
CA GLU A 223 4.07 20.21 -10.73
C GLU A 223 4.67 20.78 -12.01
N VAL A 224 3.97 20.65 -13.15
CA VAL A 224 4.45 21.13 -14.46
C VAL A 224 4.67 22.65 -14.48
N PHE A 225 3.81 23.43 -13.81
CA PHE A 225 3.90 24.89 -13.84
C PHE A 225 4.78 25.50 -12.73
N LEU A 226 4.89 24.87 -11.57
CA LEU A 226 5.53 25.45 -10.39
C LEU A 226 6.84 24.75 -9.98
N CYS A 227 7.04 23.48 -10.33
CA CYS A 227 8.27 22.74 -10.02
C CYS A 227 9.23 22.73 -11.24
N CYS A 228 10.56 22.74 -11.09
CA CYS A 228 11.36 23.02 -9.89
C CYS A 228 12.54 23.99 -10.14
N GLU A 229 12.60 24.62 -11.31
CA GLU A 229 13.69 25.53 -11.71
C GLU A 229 13.42 27.01 -11.39
N ARG A 230 12.17 27.36 -11.05
CA ARG A 230 11.73 28.74 -10.78
C ARG A 230 12.05 29.25 -9.36
N GLY A 231 12.92 28.55 -8.63
CA GLY A 231 13.35 28.88 -7.26
C GLY A 231 12.35 28.49 -6.15
N TRP A 232 12.73 28.79 -4.90
CA TRP A 232 11.98 28.44 -3.69
C TRP A 232 10.53 28.96 -3.61
N PRO A 233 10.20 30.18 -4.08
CA PRO A 233 8.83 30.67 -4.03
C PRO A 233 7.84 29.78 -4.81
N ALA A 234 8.24 29.30 -5.99
CA ALA A 234 7.42 28.42 -6.80
C ALA A 234 7.27 27.02 -6.17
N ARG A 235 8.35 26.50 -5.53
CA ARG A 235 8.31 25.26 -4.77
C ARG A 235 7.35 25.34 -3.58
N LEU A 236 7.37 26.45 -2.82
CA LEU A 236 6.45 26.68 -1.71
C LEU A 236 4.99 26.81 -2.18
N ALA A 237 4.77 27.46 -3.33
CA ALA A 237 3.44 27.53 -3.94
C ALA A 237 2.93 26.14 -4.33
N HIS A 238 3.79 25.29 -4.92
CA HIS A 238 3.45 23.89 -5.22
C HIS A 238 3.07 23.11 -3.95
N ILE A 239 3.90 23.17 -2.90
CA ILE A 239 3.61 22.53 -1.60
C ILE A 239 2.26 23.00 -1.03
N THR A 240 1.96 24.29 -1.14
CA THR A 240 0.70 24.87 -0.65
C THR A 240 -0.51 24.30 -1.41
N VAL A 241 -0.42 24.19 -2.74
CA VAL A 241 -1.47 23.54 -3.55
C VAL A 241 -1.68 22.09 -3.11
N GLY A 242 -0.60 21.34 -2.88
CA GLY A 242 -0.65 19.97 -2.37
C GLY A 242 -1.33 19.87 -1.02
N ALA A 243 -0.95 20.72 -0.07
CA ALA A 243 -1.53 20.73 1.26
C ALA A 243 -3.04 21.01 1.24
N LEU A 244 -3.48 21.94 0.38
CA LEU A 244 -4.91 22.25 0.21
C LEU A 244 -5.67 21.08 -0.44
N CYS A 245 -5.12 20.48 -1.50
CA CYS A 245 -5.71 19.31 -2.14
C CYS A 245 -5.78 18.11 -1.18
N LEU A 246 -4.72 17.85 -0.42
CA LEU A 246 -4.69 16.79 0.59
C LEU A 246 -5.70 17.05 1.71
N GLY A 247 -5.81 18.28 2.20
CA GLY A 247 -6.82 18.65 3.19
C GLY A 247 -8.25 18.42 2.67
N ALA A 248 -8.51 18.74 1.40
CA ALA A 248 -9.80 18.51 0.76
C ALA A 248 -10.11 17.01 0.56
N THR A 249 -9.15 16.20 0.13
CA THR A 249 -9.34 14.74 0.00
C THR A 249 -9.58 14.08 1.35
N LEU A 250 -8.78 14.43 2.37
CA LEU A 250 -8.96 13.92 3.73
C LEU A 250 -10.31 14.33 4.33
N ARG A 251 -10.76 15.58 4.09
CA ARG A 251 -12.11 16.01 4.47
C ARG A 251 -13.17 15.17 3.75
N THR A 252 -13.01 14.91 2.46
CA THR A 252 -13.96 14.08 1.71
C THR A 252 -14.03 12.66 2.26
N VAL A 253 -12.88 12.04 2.55
CA VAL A 253 -12.78 10.74 3.25
C VAL A 253 -13.53 10.78 4.58
N PHE A 254 -13.31 11.84 5.37
CA PHE A 254 -13.98 11.99 6.66
C PHE A 254 -15.51 12.13 6.55
N LEU A 255 -16.01 12.72 5.46
CA LEU A 255 -17.46 12.88 5.27
C LEU A 255 -18.12 11.63 4.70
N THR A 256 -17.43 10.88 3.83
CA THR A 256 -18.00 9.70 3.17
C THR A 256 -17.85 8.40 3.98
N GLU A 257 -16.77 8.26 4.75
CA GLU A 257 -16.39 6.99 5.39
C GLU A 257 -16.62 7.00 6.92
N THR A 258 -17.88 7.23 7.33
CA THR A 258 -18.27 7.34 8.74
C THR A 258 -17.95 6.08 9.57
N LYS A 259 -18.11 4.89 8.97
CA LYS A 259 -17.77 3.60 9.61
C LYS A 259 -16.29 3.50 9.95
N LEU A 260 -15.41 3.86 9.01
CA LEU A 260 -13.97 3.83 9.19
C LEU A 260 -13.53 4.78 10.31
N ILE A 261 -14.12 5.98 10.36
CA ILE A 261 -13.82 6.98 11.41
C ILE A 261 -14.24 6.49 12.77
N HIS A 262 -15.41 5.84 12.86
CA HIS A 262 -15.86 5.25 14.11
C HIS A 262 -14.88 4.17 14.58
N PHE A 263 -14.45 3.27 13.68
CA PHE A 263 -13.43 2.27 13.98
C PHE A 263 -12.13 2.90 14.50
N LEU A 264 -11.59 3.91 13.80
CA LEU A 264 -10.38 4.61 14.21
C LEU A 264 -10.51 5.27 15.58
N ARG A 265 -11.64 5.92 15.87
CA ARG A 265 -11.90 6.54 17.18
C ARG A 265 -11.93 5.52 18.30
N THR A 266 -12.56 4.37 18.07
CA THR A 266 -12.62 3.28 19.06
C THR A 266 -11.23 2.75 19.36
N GLN A 267 -10.41 2.49 18.34
CA GLN A 267 -9.03 2.02 18.54
C GLN A 267 -8.16 3.05 19.26
N LEU A 268 -8.22 4.33 18.84
CA LEU A 268 -7.49 5.43 19.51
C LEU A 268 -7.92 5.61 20.97
N ALA A 269 -9.20 5.43 21.28
CA ALA A 269 -9.70 5.51 22.65
C ALA A 269 -9.16 4.35 23.51
N VAL A 270 -9.14 3.12 22.98
CA VAL A 270 -8.57 1.95 23.65
C VAL A 270 -7.07 2.13 23.91
N SER A 271 -6.30 2.62 22.93
CA SER A 271 -4.87 2.91 23.12
C SER A 271 -4.62 3.96 24.20
N ARG A 272 -5.42 5.03 24.26
CA ARG A 272 -5.31 6.06 25.31
C ARG A 272 -5.70 5.57 26.71
N LEU A 273 -6.58 4.56 26.79
CA LEU A 273 -6.96 3.93 28.06
C LEU A 273 -5.84 3.00 28.56
N ALA A 274 -5.23 2.21 27.67
CA ALA A 274 -4.11 1.34 28.01
C ALA A 274 -2.90 2.14 28.54
N ASP A 275 -2.59 3.28 27.92
CA ASP A 275 -1.49 4.20 28.31
C ASP A 275 -1.72 4.90 29.66
N LYS A 276 -2.97 4.98 30.12
CA LYS A 276 -3.32 5.54 31.45
C LYS A 276 -3.29 4.51 32.58
N THR A 277 -3.25 3.22 32.24
CA THR A 277 -3.26 2.11 33.21
C THR A 277 -1.88 1.51 33.45
N THR A 278 -0.86 2.01 32.77
CA THR A 278 0.57 1.72 32.96
C THR A 278 1.26 2.89 33.65
#